data_AF-A0A948XKV8-F1
#
_entry.id   AF-A0A948XKV8-F1
#
_cell.length_a   1.000
_cell.length_b   1.000
_cell.length_c   1.000
_cell.angle_alpha   90.00
_cell.angle_beta   90.00
_cell.angle_gamma   90.00
#
_symmetry.space_group_name_H-M   'P 1'
#
loop_
_entity.id
_entity.type
_entity.pdbx_description
1 polymer ?
#
loop_
_entity_poly.entity_id
_entity_poly.type
_entity_poly.pdbx_seq_one_letter_code
_entity_poly.pdbx_strand_id
1 'polypeptide(L)'
;MVRSAFTLIELIFAIVVIAIAVISLPMMTQATSKGIEANMVQEAIFAASAELNQAVTANWDEASIEPGFPNSLERVIDDGNCTSNPSSPRYRLKPGHIVQPYHRRCLDSNTTAASNASTNAAVTSLDDMEKVGNIFDDTNTDAAGYKKVYTVSVAVDANVNFNGANTNMKKITVSVFESIGGVATLVTSLVTYSANIGEVDYYKRSY
;
A
#
# COMPACT_ATOMS: atom_id res chain seq x y z
N MET A 1 20.30 -15.35 68.61
CA MET A 1 19.50 -14.97 67.43
C MET A 1 18.56 -13.86 67.86
N VAL A 2 18.92 -12.59 67.61
CA VAL A 2 18.16 -11.43 68.12
C VAL A 2 16.98 -11.20 67.17
N ARG A 3 15.75 -11.39 67.65
CA ARG A 3 14.54 -10.99 66.93
C ARG A 3 14.37 -9.49 67.15
N SER A 4 14.65 -8.70 66.12
CA SER A 4 14.35 -7.26 66.13
C SER A 4 12.83 -7.08 66.10
N ALA A 5 12.27 -6.41 67.11
CA ALA A 5 10.86 -6.04 67.11
C ALA A 5 10.69 -4.80 66.23
N PHE A 6 9.85 -4.91 65.20
CA PHE A 6 9.49 -3.76 64.36
C PHE A 6 8.72 -2.73 65.18
N THR A 7 9.09 -1.46 65.04
CA THR A 7 8.34 -0.37 65.66
C THR A 7 7.00 -0.16 64.92
N LEU A 8 5.94 0.22 65.64
CA LEU A 8 4.59 0.37 65.06
C LEU A 8 4.56 1.37 63.89
N ILE A 9 5.40 2.42 63.96
CA ILE A 9 5.55 3.42 62.90
C ILE A 9 6.16 2.83 61.61
N GLU A 10 7.11 1.92 61.74
CA GLU A 10 7.78 1.25 60.62
C GLU A 10 6.82 0.28 59.91
N LEU A 11 5.93 -0.37 60.67
CA LEU A 11 4.86 -1.21 60.12
C LEU A 11 3.84 -0.41 59.30
N ILE A 12 3.42 0.76 59.80
CA ILE A 12 2.50 1.64 59.05
C ILE A 12 3.17 2.12 57.76
N PHE A 13 4.45 2.52 57.84
CA PHE A 13 5.18 2.98 56.65
C PHE A 13 5.32 1.87 55.60
N ALA A 14 5.61 0.63 56.03
CA ALA A 14 5.68 -0.52 55.14
C ALA A 14 4.33 -0.79 54.44
N ILE A 15 3.20 -0.75 55.16
CA ILE A 15 1.87 -0.97 54.57
C ILE A 15 1.53 0.12 53.56
N VAL A 16 1.84 1.39 53.85
CA VAL A 16 1.58 2.50 52.92
C VAL A 16 2.42 2.37 51.65
N VAL A 17 3.71 2.04 51.78
CA VAL A 17 4.59 1.84 50.62
C VAL A 17 4.13 0.65 49.77
N ILE A 18 3.75 -0.47 50.40
CA ILE A 18 3.20 -1.63 49.69
C ILE A 18 1.89 -1.27 49.02
N ALA A 19 0.98 -0.54 49.68
CA ALA A 19 -0.29 -0.12 49.10
C ALA A 19 -0.10 0.77 47.86
N ILE A 20 0.82 1.73 47.92
CA ILE A 20 1.16 2.60 46.77
C ILE A 20 1.78 1.76 45.63
N ALA A 21 2.68 0.83 45.95
CA ALA A 21 3.32 -0.04 44.96
C ALA A 21 2.32 -0.99 44.28
N VAL A 22 1.40 -1.56 45.05
CA VAL A 22 0.37 -2.49 44.54
C VAL A 22 -0.64 -1.77 43.63
N ILE A 23 -0.90 -0.48 43.86
CA ILE A 23 -1.77 0.33 42.98
C ILE A 23 -1.02 0.78 41.72
N SER A 24 0.26 1.15 41.83
CA SER A 24 1.02 1.71 40.69
C SER A 24 1.45 0.68 39.65
N LEU A 25 1.73 -0.56 40.06
CA LEU A 25 2.12 -1.65 39.17
C LEU A 25 1.08 -1.94 38.05
N PRO A 26 -0.21 -2.21 38.35
CA PRO A 26 -1.20 -2.49 37.31
C PRO A 26 -1.45 -1.29 36.40
N MET A 27 -1.35 -0.06 36.92
CA MET A 27 -1.46 1.16 36.10
C MET A 27 -0.31 1.29 35.11
N MET A 28 0.93 0.99 35.54
CA MET A 28 2.08 0.98 34.65
C MET A 28 1.92 -0.09 33.57
N THR A 29 1.52 -1.31 33.94
CA THR A 29 1.27 -2.39 32.96
C THR A 29 0.21 -1.98 31.93
N GLN A 30 -0.90 -1.38 32.38
CA GLN A 30 -1.95 -0.93 31.47
C GLN A 30 -1.47 0.18 30.52
N ALA A 31 -0.66 1.13 31.02
CA ALA A 31 -0.08 2.17 30.18
C ALA A 31 0.88 1.60 29.13
N THR A 32 1.71 0.62 29.51
CA THR A 32 2.60 -0.09 28.58
C THR A 32 1.81 -0.87 27.53
N SER A 33 0.74 -1.58 27.92
CA SER A 33 -0.14 -2.29 26.97
C SER A 33 -0.77 -1.36 25.95
N LYS A 34 -1.27 -0.18 26.37
CA LYS A 34 -1.81 0.82 25.43
C LYS A 34 -0.75 1.38 24.49
N GLY A 35 0.48 1.58 24.99
CA GLY A 35 1.61 2.02 24.16
C GLY A 35 1.97 0.99 23.09
N ILE A 36 1.92 -0.29 23.42
CA ILE A 36 2.11 -1.40 22.47
C ILE A 36 1.04 -1.37 21.37
N GLU A 37 -0.25 -1.24 21.73
CA GLU A 37 -1.34 -1.16 20.75
C GLU A 37 -1.18 0.01 19.78
N ALA A 38 -0.81 1.19 20.28
CA ALA A 38 -0.58 2.36 19.44
C ALA A 38 0.60 2.16 18.47
N ASN A 39 1.66 1.48 18.88
CA ASN A 39 2.79 1.16 18.00
C ASN A 39 2.39 0.16 16.89
N MET A 40 1.52 -0.80 17.17
CA MET A 40 1.06 -1.74 16.14
C MET A 40 0.23 -1.05 15.05
N VAL A 41 -0.60 -0.07 15.41
CA VAL A 41 -1.35 0.72 14.40
C VAL A 41 -0.39 1.49 13.50
N GLN A 42 0.72 2.01 14.03
CA GLN A 42 1.75 2.67 13.22
C GLN A 42 2.43 1.67 12.27
N GLU A 43 2.76 0.47 12.74
CA GLU A 43 3.33 -0.59 11.89
C GLU A 43 2.36 -0.95 10.74
N ALA A 44 1.06 -1.06 11.02
CA ALA A 44 0.02 -1.30 10.02
C ALA A 44 -0.06 -0.17 8.98
N ILE A 45 0.08 1.10 9.39
CA ILE A 45 0.13 2.24 8.47
C ILE A 45 1.39 2.17 7.60
N PHE A 46 2.55 1.86 8.17
CA PHE A 46 3.78 1.73 7.40
C PHE A 46 3.71 0.57 6.41
N ALA A 47 3.17 -0.57 6.81
CA ALA A 47 2.94 -1.70 5.92
C ALA A 47 1.98 -1.34 4.77
N ALA A 48 0.85 -0.69 5.08
CA ALA A 48 -0.08 -0.21 4.05
C ALA A 48 0.61 0.75 3.08
N SER A 49 1.46 1.64 3.59
CA SER A 49 2.21 2.59 2.75
C SER A 49 3.26 1.91 1.89
N ALA A 50 3.92 0.87 2.39
CA ALA A 50 4.90 0.09 1.62
C ALA A 50 4.22 -0.66 0.48
N GLU A 51 3.07 -1.29 0.75
CA GLU A 51 2.25 -1.96 -0.25
C GLU A 51 1.70 -1.00 -1.31
N LEU A 52 1.23 0.18 -0.88
CA LEU A 52 0.80 1.23 -1.81
C LEU A 52 1.96 1.71 -2.68
N ASN A 53 3.14 1.93 -2.09
CA ASN A 53 4.34 2.31 -2.82
C ASN A 53 4.79 1.23 -3.80
N GLN A 54 4.67 -0.05 -3.43
CA GLN A 54 4.93 -1.16 -4.35
C GLN A 54 3.94 -1.12 -5.51
N ALA A 55 2.65 -0.95 -5.25
CA ALA A 55 1.62 -0.88 -6.28
C ALA A 55 1.94 0.21 -7.31
N VAL A 56 2.28 1.44 -6.89
CA VAL A 56 2.54 2.55 -7.83
C VAL A 56 3.82 2.38 -8.66
N THR A 57 4.67 1.38 -8.38
CA THR A 57 5.81 1.03 -9.23
C THR A 57 5.50 0.03 -10.33
N ALA A 58 4.33 -0.63 -10.28
CA ALA A 58 3.90 -1.53 -11.35
C ALA A 58 3.44 -0.74 -12.57
N ASN A 59 3.51 -1.37 -13.75
CA ASN A 59 3.01 -0.78 -14.99
C ASN A 59 1.52 -0.48 -14.85
N TRP A 60 1.04 0.58 -15.51
CA TRP A 60 -0.35 1.00 -15.37
C TRP A 60 -1.35 -0.08 -15.80
N ASP A 61 -1.00 -0.84 -16.84
CA ASP A 61 -1.79 -1.93 -17.40
C ASP A 61 -0.89 -2.82 -18.27
N GLU A 62 -1.12 -4.14 -18.29
CA GLU A 62 -0.40 -5.06 -19.18
C GLU A 62 -0.56 -4.65 -20.66
N ALA A 63 -1.74 -4.13 -21.02
CA ALA A 63 -2.05 -3.67 -22.35
C ALA A 63 -1.34 -2.35 -22.73
N SER A 64 -0.65 -1.70 -21.79
CA SER A 64 0.18 -0.50 -22.05
C SER A 64 1.52 -0.84 -22.71
N ILE A 65 1.90 -2.12 -22.77
CA ILE A 65 3.12 -2.59 -23.42
C ILE A 65 2.80 -2.95 -24.87
N GLU A 66 3.61 -2.47 -25.82
CA GLU A 66 3.38 -2.73 -27.24
C GLU A 66 3.57 -4.24 -27.53
N PRO A 67 2.61 -4.91 -28.20
CA PRO A 67 2.70 -6.33 -28.51
C PRO A 67 3.98 -6.65 -29.30
N GLY A 68 4.76 -7.62 -28.81
CA GLY A 68 6.03 -8.02 -29.42
C GLY A 68 7.27 -7.30 -28.87
N PHE A 69 7.10 -6.34 -27.96
CA PHE A 69 8.21 -5.68 -27.26
C PHE A 69 8.05 -5.77 -25.72
N PRO A 70 8.19 -6.97 -25.12
CA PRO A 70 7.93 -7.17 -23.68
C PRO A 70 8.87 -6.40 -22.73
N ASN A 71 9.99 -5.88 -23.24
CA ASN A 71 10.93 -5.05 -22.48
C ASN A 71 10.87 -3.56 -22.87
N SER A 72 9.80 -3.13 -23.56
CA SER A 72 9.58 -1.70 -23.85
C SER A 72 8.95 -1.00 -22.67
N LEU A 73 9.23 0.30 -22.56
CA LEU A 73 8.57 1.21 -21.64
C LEU A 73 7.06 1.24 -21.91
N GLU A 74 6.27 1.43 -20.86
CA GLU A 74 4.81 1.54 -21.00
C GLU A 74 4.42 2.76 -21.84
N ARG A 75 3.45 2.57 -22.73
CA ARG A 75 2.87 3.61 -23.57
C ARG A 75 1.44 3.90 -23.13
N VAL A 76 0.94 5.06 -23.55
CA VAL A 76 -0.43 5.47 -23.22
C VAL A 76 -1.44 4.63 -23.99
N ILE A 77 -2.36 3.97 -23.30
CA ILE A 77 -3.51 3.33 -23.96
C ILE A 77 -4.40 4.40 -24.59
N ASP A 78 -4.78 4.23 -25.85
CA ASP A 78 -5.59 5.21 -26.58
C ASP A 78 -7.04 5.24 -26.05
N ASP A 79 -7.39 6.30 -25.34
CA ASP A 79 -8.74 6.58 -24.83
C ASP A 79 -9.57 7.43 -25.81
N GLY A 80 -9.14 7.55 -27.06
CA GLY A 80 -9.75 8.39 -28.09
C GLY A 80 -9.24 9.84 -28.09
N ASN A 81 -8.38 10.21 -27.14
CA ASN A 81 -7.76 11.54 -27.08
C ASN A 81 -6.38 11.60 -27.75
N CYS A 82 -5.88 10.48 -28.28
CA CYS A 82 -4.62 10.46 -29.00
C CYS A 82 -4.78 10.98 -30.43
N THR A 83 -3.80 11.77 -30.89
CA THR A 83 -3.83 12.26 -32.28
C THR A 83 -3.60 11.11 -33.26
N SER A 84 -4.63 10.75 -34.03
CA SER A 84 -4.59 9.63 -34.99
C SER A 84 -4.12 10.00 -36.40
N ASN A 85 -3.88 11.29 -36.70
CA ASN A 85 -3.42 11.75 -38.01
C ASN A 85 -1.89 11.54 -38.17
N PRO A 86 -1.43 10.62 -39.06
CA PRO A 86 0.00 10.33 -39.26
C PRO A 86 0.80 11.49 -39.83
N SER A 87 0.14 12.45 -40.49
CA SER A 87 0.78 13.65 -41.04
C SER A 87 0.93 14.76 -39.99
N SER A 88 0.35 14.61 -38.80
CA SER A 88 0.50 15.58 -37.72
C SER A 88 1.85 15.41 -37.03
N PRO A 89 2.57 16.50 -36.71
CA PRO A 89 3.74 16.41 -35.84
C PRO A 89 3.38 15.90 -34.43
N ARG A 90 2.08 15.87 -34.08
CA ARG A 90 1.56 15.33 -32.82
C ARG A 90 1.06 13.89 -32.93
N TYR A 91 1.33 13.17 -34.01
CA TYR A 91 0.88 11.79 -34.19
C TYR A 91 1.19 10.93 -32.94
N ARG A 92 0.19 10.22 -32.43
CA ARG A 92 0.24 9.40 -31.20
C ARG A 92 0.60 10.17 -29.92
N LEU A 93 0.22 11.45 -29.85
CA LEU A 93 0.33 12.25 -28.63
C LEU A 93 -1.05 12.65 -28.10
N LYS A 94 -1.19 12.60 -26.78
CA LYS A 94 -2.34 13.13 -26.04
C LYS A 94 -2.19 14.65 -25.84
N PRO A 95 -3.28 15.41 -25.63
CA PRO A 95 -3.19 16.78 -25.15
C PRO A 95 -2.28 16.88 -23.92
N GLY A 96 -1.37 17.86 -23.91
CA GLY A 96 -0.36 18.04 -22.85
C GLY A 96 0.97 17.31 -23.07
N HIS A 97 1.04 16.32 -23.98
CA HIS A 97 2.31 15.69 -24.30
C HIS A 97 3.25 16.65 -25.08
N ILE A 98 4.54 16.52 -24.79
CA ILE A 98 5.62 17.26 -25.45
C ILE A 98 5.95 16.60 -26.79
N VAL A 99 6.06 17.41 -27.84
CA VAL A 99 6.37 16.95 -29.21
C VAL A 99 7.88 16.76 -29.35
N GLN A 100 8.39 15.64 -28.84
CA GLN A 100 9.80 15.28 -28.94
C GLN A 100 9.97 13.78 -29.25
N PRO A 101 11.09 13.37 -29.88
CA PRO A 101 11.46 11.97 -29.97
C PRO A 101 11.55 11.35 -28.57
N TYR A 102 11.16 10.08 -28.41
CA TYR A 102 11.33 9.28 -27.18
C TYR A 102 10.54 9.76 -25.94
N HIS A 103 9.67 10.77 -26.09
CA HIS A 103 8.70 11.13 -25.05
C HIS A 103 7.47 10.20 -25.02
N ARG A 104 6.70 10.28 -23.93
CA ARG A 104 5.41 9.62 -23.72
C ARG A 104 4.55 9.68 -24.99
N ARG A 105 4.20 8.51 -25.51
CA ARG A 105 3.37 8.35 -26.71
C ARG A 105 2.26 7.35 -26.43
N CYS A 106 1.18 7.48 -27.18
CA CYS A 106 0.15 6.47 -27.19
C CYS A 106 0.61 5.23 -27.95
N LEU A 107 -0.02 4.10 -27.68
CA LEU A 107 0.15 2.87 -28.44
C LEU A 107 -0.12 3.10 -29.93
N ASP A 108 0.61 2.35 -30.76
CA ASP A 108 0.41 2.38 -32.20
C ASP A 108 -0.89 1.64 -32.61
N SER A 109 -1.38 0.75 -31.74
CA SER A 109 -2.70 0.12 -31.82
C SER A 109 -3.80 0.98 -31.16
N ASN A 110 -4.93 1.15 -31.85
CA ASN A 110 -6.13 1.83 -31.33
C ASN A 110 -7.20 0.85 -30.81
N THR A 111 -6.96 -0.46 -30.96
CA THR A 111 -7.93 -1.50 -30.58
C THR A 111 -7.67 -2.04 -29.18
N THR A 112 -6.57 -1.64 -28.57
CA THR A 112 -6.18 -2.10 -27.24
C THR A 112 -6.94 -1.29 -26.19
N ALA A 113 -7.74 -1.97 -25.37
CA ALA A 113 -8.43 -1.37 -24.23
C ALA A 113 -7.71 -1.73 -22.92
N ALA A 114 -7.85 -0.88 -21.91
CA ALA A 114 -7.34 -1.17 -20.58
C ALA A 114 -8.00 -2.42 -19.99
N SER A 115 -7.19 -3.26 -19.34
CA SER A 115 -7.64 -4.37 -18.53
C SER A 115 -8.19 -3.85 -17.20
N ASN A 116 -9.33 -4.41 -16.80
CA ASN A 116 -10.00 -4.07 -15.54
C ASN A 116 -9.99 -5.24 -14.55
N ALA A 117 -9.25 -6.30 -14.83
CA ALA A 117 -9.24 -7.51 -14.01
C ALA A 117 -7.84 -8.06 -13.88
N SER A 118 -7.50 -8.56 -12.68
CA SER A 118 -6.33 -9.41 -12.50
C SER A 118 -6.48 -10.64 -13.39
N THR A 119 -5.67 -10.73 -14.43
CA THR A 119 -5.71 -11.85 -15.38
C THR A 119 -4.49 -12.74 -15.24
N ASN A 120 -3.43 -12.27 -14.56
CA ASN A 120 -2.17 -12.99 -14.42
C ASN A 120 -1.82 -13.29 -12.96
N ALA A 121 -1.18 -14.46 -12.76
CA ALA A 121 -0.64 -14.85 -11.45
C ALA A 121 0.68 -14.14 -11.10
N ALA A 122 1.36 -13.57 -12.11
CA ALA A 122 2.54 -12.75 -11.92
C ALA A 122 2.13 -11.27 -11.88
N VAL A 123 2.65 -10.54 -10.90
CA VAL A 123 2.35 -9.12 -10.71
C VAL A 123 3.23 -8.29 -11.64
N THR A 124 2.75 -8.02 -12.85
CA THR A 124 3.44 -7.20 -13.87
C THR A 124 2.79 -5.83 -14.06
N SER A 125 1.51 -5.71 -13.70
CA SER A 125 0.68 -4.53 -13.90
C SER A 125 -0.11 -4.18 -12.64
N LEU A 126 -0.69 -2.97 -12.60
CA LEU A 126 -1.53 -2.52 -11.50
C LEU A 126 -2.76 -3.39 -11.30
N ASP A 127 -3.40 -3.87 -12.36
CA ASP A 127 -4.57 -4.74 -12.25
C ASP A 127 -4.22 -6.11 -11.65
N ASP A 128 -2.97 -6.56 -11.73
CA ASP A 128 -2.48 -7.78 -11.09
C ASP A 128 -2.02 -7.56 -9.63
N MET A 129 -1.99 -6.31 -9.14
CA MET A 129 -1.66 -6.00 -7.73
C MET A 129 -2.79 -6.37 -6.77
N GLU A 130 -3.98 -6.72 -7.27
CA GLU A 130 -5.11 -7.14 -6.44
C GLU A 130 -4.75 -8.40 -5.66
N LYS A 131 -4.63 -8.25 -4.33
CA LYS A 131 -4.25 -9.35 -3.45
C LYS A 131 -4.89 -9.21 -2.08
N VAL A 132 -5.14 -10.35 -1.46
CA VAL A 132 -5.45 -10.47 -0.04
C VAL A 132 -4.45 -11.42 0.59
N GLY A 133 -3.75 -10.97 1.62
CA GLY A 133 -2.71 -11.78 2.25
C GLY A 133 -2.28 -11.26 3.61
N ASN A 134 -1.48 -12.06 4.31
CA ASN A 134 -0.86 -11.63 5.55
C ASN A 134 0.24 -10.61 5.26
N ILE A 135 0.31 -9.54 6.06
CA ILE A 135 1.38 -8.54 5.96
C ILE A 135 2.71 -9.10 6.49
N PHE A 136 2.62 -9.93 7.52
CA PHE A 136 3.78 -10.47 8.21
C PHE A 136 3.84 -11.97 8.01
N ASP A 137 5.00 -12.46 7.62
CA ASP A 137 5.29 -13.89 7.55
C ASP A 137 5.55 -14.40 8.97
N ASP A 138 4.57 -15.08 9.57
CA ASP A 138 4.66 -15.62 10.94
C ASP A 138 5.26 -17.02 10.92
N THR A 139 6.51 -17.12 10.46
CA THR A 139 7.24 -18.40 10.41
C THR A 139 7.86 -18.78 11.76
N ASN A 140 7.91 -17.86 12.73
CA ASN A 140 8.48 -18.08 14.06
C ASN A 140 7.42 -17.91 15.15
N THR A 141 7.04 -19.04 15.76
CA THR A 141 6.10 -19.14 16.89
C THR A 141 6.51 -18.37 18.15
N ASP A 142 7.75 -17.86 18.22
CA ASP A 142 8.27 -17.18 19.42
C ASP A 142 7.64 -15.79 19.67
N ALA A 143 6.93 -15.23 18.68
CA ALA A 143 6.16 -13.99 18.81
C ALA A 143 4.65 -14.22 18.99
N ALA A 144 4.20 -15.47 19.11
CA ALA A 144 2.81 -15.86 19.26
C ALA A 144 2.22 -15.28 20.56
N GLY A 145 1.53 -14.15 20.45
CA GLY A 145 0.88 -13.46 21.57
C GLY A 145 1.09 -11.95 21.56
N TYR A 146 2.19 -11.45 20.98
CA TYR A 146 2.39 -10.01 20.77
C TYR A 146 1.94 -9.56 19.39
N LYS A 147 2.18 -10.37 18.35
CA LYS A 147 1.89 -9.98 16.98
C LYS A 147 0.47 -10.41 16.60
N LYS A 148 -0.41 -9.42 16.38
CA LYS A 148 -1.74 -9.68 15.83
C LYS A 148 -1.62 -10.05 14.35
N VAL A 149 -2.51 -10.93 13.87
CA VAL A 149 -2.57 -11.29 12.46
C VAL A 149 -3.23 -10.14 11.70
N TYR A 150 -2.39 -9.35 11.02
CA TYR A 150 -2.84 -8.31 10.11
C TYR A 150 -2.88 -8.83 8.68
N THR A 151 -4.03 -8.66 8.04
CA THR A 151 -4.23 -8.98 6.63
C THR A 151 -4.31 -7.69 5.83
N VAL A 152 -3.56 -7.60 4.74
CA VAL A 152 -3.69 -6.54 3.75
C VAL A 152 -4.60 -6.99 2.62
N SER A 153 -5.43 -6.07 2.16
CA SER A 153 -6.20 -6.17 0.92
C SER A 153 -5.80 -5.01 0.03
N VAL A 154 -5.31 -5.31 -1.16
CA VAL A 154 -5.09 -4.32 -2.22
C VAL A 154 -6.23 -4.50 -3.22
N ALA A 155 -6.98 -3.44 -3.48
CA ALA A 155 -8.04 -3.40 -4.49
C ALA A 155 -7.71 -2.33 -5.53
N VAL A 156 -7.90 -2.67 -6.81
CA VAL A 156 -7.63 -1.75 -7.92
C VAL A 156 -8.91 -1.58 -8.72
N ASP A 157 -9.51 -0.40 -8.58
CA ASP A 157 -10.75 -0.04 -9.28
C ASP A 157 -10.42 0.74 -10.55
N ALA A 158 -10.75 0.16 -11.70
CA ALA A 158 -10.76 0.89 -12.96
C ALA A 158 -12.03 1.74 -13.12
N ASN A 159 -11.98 2.77 -13.98
CA ASN A 159 -13.12 3.66 -14.26
C ASN A 159 -13.64 4.43 -13.05
N VAL A 160 -12.72 4.90 -12.21
CA VAL A 160 -13.11 5.68 -11.04
C VAL A 160 -13.76 7.00 -11.42
N ASN A 161 -14.82 7.34 -10.67
CA ASN A 161 -15.48 8.62 -10.78
C ASN A 161 -14.61 9.70 -10.11
N PHE A 162 -13.68 10.26 -10.87
CA PHE A 162 -12.88 11.41 -10.46
C PHE A 162 -13.28 12.61 -11.33
N ASN A 163 -14.19 13.42 -10.81
CA ASN A 163 -14.81 14.53 -11.55
C ASN A 163 -15.53 14.08 -12.84
N GLY A 164 -16.19 12.91 -12.80
CA GLY A 164 -16.82 12.25 -13.94
C GLY A 164 -16.27 10.84 -14.17
N ALA A 165 -16.92 10.09 -15.07
CA ALA A 165 -16.42 8.78 -15.48
C ALA A 165 -15.10 8.95 -16.24
N ASN A 166 -14.01 8.37 -15.72
CA ASN A 166 -12.68 8.50 -16.29
C ASN A 166 -12.04 7.13 -16.51
N THR A 167 -11.88 6.73 -17.77
CA THR A 167 -11.26 5.48 -18.19
C THR A 167 -9.72 5.52 -18.15
N ASN A 168 -9.14 6.69 -17.90
CA ASN A 168 -7.71 6.94 -17.93
C ASN A 168 -7.06 6.95 -16.53
N MET A 169 -7.80 6.51 -15.52
CA MET A 169 -7.35 6.46 -14.12
C MET A 169 -7.79 5.16 -13.45
N LYS A 170 -6.89 4.61 -12.64
CA LYS A 170 -7.15 3.49 -11.73
C LYS A 170 -7.00 4.00 -10.30
N LYS A 171 -7.89 3.60 -9.40
CA LYS A 171 -7.80 3.88 -7.96
C LYS A 171 -7.28 2.65 -7.27
N ILE A 172 -6.22 2.83 -6.49
CA ILE A 172 -5.61 1.78 -5.70
C ILE A 172 -6.01 2.03 -4.25
N THR A 173 -6.65 1.05 -3.64
CA THR A 173 -7.07 1.08 -2.24
C THR A 173 -6.33 -0.02 -1.49
N VAL A 174 -5.47 0.35 -0.56
CA VAL A 174 -4.78 -0.59 0.34
C VAL A 174 -5.44 -0.52 1.71
N SER A 175 -6.07 -1.61 2.12
CA SER A 175 -6.77 -1.71 3.40
C SER A 175 -6.10 -2.75 4.27
N VAL A 176 -5.87 -2.40 5.54
CA VAL A 176 -5.31 -3.32 6.54
C VAL A 176 -6.40 -3.67 7.53
N PHE A 177 -6.59 -4.97 7.71
CA PHE A 177 -7.56 -5.52 8.64
C PHE A 177 -6.84 -6.26 9.77
N GLU A 178 -7.40 -6.15 10.96
CA GLU A 178 -7.05 -6.95 12.11
C GLU A 178 -8.10 -8.05 12.27
N SER A 179 -7.66 -9.30 12.46
CA SER A 179 -8.58 -10.40 12.78
C SER A 179 -8.64 -10.60 14.30
N ILE A 180 -9.77 -10.23 14.90
CA ILE A 180 -10.05 -10.50 16.33
C ILE A 180 -11.18 -11.52 16.40
N GLY A 181 -10.88 -12.73 16.89
CA GLY A 181 -11.89 -13.78 17.04
C GLY A 181 -12.53 -14.23 15.72
N GLY A 182 -11.82 -14.10 14.60
CA GLY A 182 -12.31 -14.43 13.26
C GLY A 182 -13.10 -13.32 12.57
N VAL A 183 -13.27 -12.15 13.21
CA VAL A 183 -13.89 -10.97 12.62
C VAL A 183 -12.79 -10.02 12.13
N ALA A 184 -12.81 -9.69 10.85
CA ALA A 184 -11.90 -8.71 10.25
C ALA A 184 -12.40 -7.28 10.51
N THR A 185 -11.64 -6.50 11.26
CA THR A 185 -11.91 -5.07 11.53
C THR A 185 -10.92 -4.20 10.78
N LEU A 186 -11.41 -3.19 10.05
CA LEU A 186 -10.56 -2.24 9.34
C LEU A 186 -9.76 -1.38 10.32
N VAL A 187 -8.44 -1.40 10.19
CA VAL A 187 -7.52 -0.59 11.01
C VAL A 187 -7.20 0.70 10.28
N THR A 188 -6.79 0.60 9.02
CA THR A 188 -6.43 1.74 8.18
C THR A 188 -6.69 1.43 6.71
N SER A 189 -6.95 2.48 5.94
CA SER A 189 -7.12 2.41 4.48
C SER A 189 -6.40 3.60 3.85
N LEU A 190 -5.53 3.32 2.89
CA LEU A 190 -4.83 4.31 2.09
C LEU A 190 -5.30 4.22 0.65
N VAL A 191 -5.48 5.37 0.02
CA VAL A 191 -5.95 5.48 -1.35
C VAL A 191 -4.97 6.30 -2.16
N THR A 192 -4.66 5.83 -3.36
CA THR A 192 -3.95 6.62 -4.37
C THR A 192 -4.59 6.42 -5.73
N TYR A 193 -4.21 7.25 -6.69
CA TYR A 193 -4.66 7.18 -8.07
C TYR A 193 -3.46 7.07 -8.99
N SER A 194 -3.55 6.18 -9.97
CA SER A 194 -2.59 6.08 -11.06
C SER A 194 -3.27 6.41 -12.38
N ALA A 195 -2.64 7.26 -13.17
CA ALA A 195 -3.17 7.71 -14.45
C ALA A 195 -2.42 7.06 -15.60
N ASN A 196 -3.12 6.77 -16.69
CA ASN A 196 -2.55 6.32 -17.94
C ASN A 196 -1.82 7.50 -18.62
N ILE A 197 -0.55 7.64 -18.29
CA ILE A 197 0.33 8.72 -18.77
C ILE A 197 1.60 8.18 -19.43
N GLY A 198 1.82 6.86 -19.38
CA GLY A 198 2.98 6.15 -19.92
C GLY A 198 4.32 6.62 -19.37
N GLU A 199 5.38 6.03 -19.88
CA GLU A 199 6.76 6.31 -19.49
C GLU A 199 7.47 7.26 -20.47
N VAL A 200 8.52 7.90 -19.96
CA VAL A 200 9.44 8.70 -20.79
C VAL A 200 10.67 7.85 -21.05
N ASP A 201 11.06 7.76 -22.31
CA ASP A 201 12.36 7.19 -22.66
C ASP A 201 13.41 8.30 -22.68
N TYR A 202 14.60 7.98 -22.16
CA TYR A 202 15.70 8.92 -22.09
C TYR A 202 16.66 8.66 -23.25
N TYR A 203 17.26 9.72 -23.79
CA TYR A 203 18.43 9.58 -24.66
C TYR A 203 19.53 8.83 -23.91
N LYS A 204 19.65 7.53 -24.15
CA LYS A 204 20.80 6.75 -23.72
C LYS A 204 21.98 7.26 -24.56
N ARG A 205 22.96 7.89 -23.92
CA ARG A 205 24.26 8.11 -24.56
C ARG A 205 24.86 6.74 -24.85
N SER A 206 24.70 6.25 -26.07
CA SER A 206 25.51 5.16 -26.59
C SER A 206 26.94 5.68 -26.69
N TYR A 207 27.80 5.22 -25.79
CA TYR A 207 29.25 5.36 -25.88
C TYR A 207 29.79 4.33 -26.86
#